data_AF-A0A8J3P465-F1
#
_entry.id   AF-A0A8J3P465-F1
#
_cell.length_a   1.000
_cell.length_b   1.000
_cell.length_c   1.000
_cell.angle_alpha   90.00
_cell.angle_beta   90.00
_cell.angle_gamma   90.00
#
_symmetry.space_group_name_H-M   'P 1'
#
loop_
_entity.id
_entity.type
_entity.pdbx_description
1 polymer ?
#
loop_
_entity_poly.entity_id
_entity_poly.type
_entity_poly.pdbx_seq_one_letter_code
_entity_poly.pdbx_strand_id
1 'polypeptide(L)'
;MITLLRPDLTQWRRIRDRMPSLAAVAAAAGARAAGDWRAAAAFADADVEVDLDAVRERFGTQAAADVDDDLHHLALDLLRWHLPRHQGGMTTLRARTSAVLAPRAVDHGTPLIRVRLPLSPTGPQRLRVDVMTLSELEWHRWYVAPRHTWDVRETAALRTAWGCAADRPPLLAPDGSPLPWSALGAGDDAAAATERVYLMLAAGEHAAAWRACGIEIPFTDTKALQRRSAGPTCPVGLADEIRAAAATFAQRPRFPAERVDTLFGAHLNVSVGDELIAAESDPHEYNEGPPQVATGPVPADLALLHAGLLTPGDLHPLLRAALFPALPHGASHRPAGRTPARPGPAAVPDATARANVTSPPAVAGSLEAAVPAGQAPEPAAGEPGAPVRVRCRGEWHVVSVRDGALRLHDHDADELRREQTLRVLGGPGAGCFAVRDTWLTGVGRLPKALTAQRRRVRERMLDGDTDGLLDGLARGVVDPLMRDGGGWSLRHMAMWVDHARLLPLLDAAGLPVDVPDRIGRTPLYVAVMNGGDPALIRALLDAGADLHAETVHGASPSRVAHDHARRDDLAFLRHWRRADQAAARP
;
A
#
# COMPACT_ATOMS: atom_id res chain seq x y z
N MET A 1 -7.91 -21.54 16.27
CA MET A 1 -6.87 -22.36 15.60
C MET A 1 -6.58 -21.94 14.17
N ILE A 2 -7.55 -21.89 13.22
CA ILE A 2 -7.28 -21.60 11.78
C ILE A 2 -7.02 -20.11 11.47
N THR A 3 -7.34 -19.19 12.38
CA THR A 3 -7.40 -17.74 12.10
C THR A 3 -6.07 -16.99 12.31
N LEU A 4 -5.11 -17.55 13.05
CA LEU A 4 -3.89 -16.81 13.47
C LEU A 4 -2.71 -16.97 12.50
N LEU A 5 -2.57 -18.12 11.82
CA LEU A 5 -1.60 -18.33 10.72
C LEU A 5 -2.16 -17.96 9.34
N ARG A 6 -3.42 -17.51 9.28
CA ARG A 6 -3.98 -16.81 8.12
C ARG A 6 -4.06 -15.32 8.43
N PRO A 7 -2.94 -14.58 8.57
CA PRO A 7 -3.03 -13.13 8.45
C PRO A 7 -3.68 -12.88 7.08
N ASP A 8 -4.81 -12.17 7.05
CA ASP A 8 -5.75 -12.08 5.91
C ASP A 8 -5.02 -12.38 4.59
N LEU A 9 -5.03 -13.64 4.13
CA LEU A 9 -4.20 -14.06 2.99
C LEU A 9 -4.56 -13.23 1.75
N THR A 10 -5.80 -12.75 1.72
CA THR A 10 -6.30 -11.77 0.76
C THR A 10 -5.53 -10.45 0.84
N GLN A 11 -5.21 -9.97 2.04
CA GLN A 11 -4.39 -8.80 2.28
C GLN A 11 -2.96 -8.98 1.81
N TRP A 12 -2.31 -10.11 2.12
CA TRP A 12 -0.96 -10.38 1.62
C TRP A 12 -0.92 -10.53 0.10
N ARG A 13 -1.95 -11.16 -0.49
CA ARG A 13 -2.11 -11.18 -1.95
C ARG A 13 -2.25 -9.76 -2.53
N ARG A 14 -3.09 -8.91 -1.92
CA ARG A 14 -3.19 -7.49 -2.32
C ARG A 14 -1.87 -6.72 -2.17
N ILE A 15 -1.06 -7.03 -1.15
CA ILE A 15 0.27 -6.41 -0.98
C ILE A 15 1.20 -6.80 -2.14
N ARG A 16 1.14 -8.05 -2.60
CA ARG A 16 1.93 -8.51 -3.76
C ARG A 16 1.57 -7.77 -5.05
N ASP A 17 0.30 -7.41 -5.22
CA ASP A 17 -0.15 -6.60 -6.36
C ASP A 17 0.51 -5.20 -6.36
N ARG A 18 1.06 -4.75 -5.22
CA ARG A 18 1.74 -3.45 -5.05
C ARG A 18 3.27 -3.53 -5.04
N MET A 19 3.81 -4.71 -5.30
CA MET A 19 5.25 -4.93 -5.41
C MET A 19 5.70 -4.77 -6.86
N PRO A 20 6.98 -4.45 -7.10
CA PRO A 20 7.54 -4.51 -8.44
C PRO A 20 7.28 -5.87 -9.05
N SER A 21 6.85 -5.89 -10.32
CA SER A 21 6.65 -7.14 -11.04
C SER A 21 7.94 -7.94 -11.12
N LEU A 22 7.88 -9.26 -11.30
CA LEU A 22 9.09 -10.07 -11.47
C LEU A 22 9.96 -9.60 -12.65
N ALA A 23 9.34 -9.01 -13.68
CA ALA A 23 10.05 -8.37 -14.78
C ALA A 23 10.80 -7.11 -14.33
N ALA A 24 10.17 -6.24 -13.53
CA ALA A 24 10.82 -5.07 -12.94
C ALA A 24 11.94 -5.46 -11.98
N VAL A 25 11.73 -6.51 -11.16
CA VAL A 25 12.77 -7.08 -10.28
C VAL A 25 13.96 -7.62 -11.08
N ALA A 26 13.70 -8.31 -12.20
CA ALA A 26 14.77 -8.79 -13.07
C ALA A 26 15.53 -7.63 -13.74
N ALA A 27 14.82 -6.59 -14.19
CA ALA A 27 15.44 -5.38 -14.74
C ALA A 27 16.28 -4.65 -13.69
N ALA A 28 15.79 -4.52 -12.46
CA ALA A 28 16.52 -3.94 -11.34
C ALA A 28 17.78 -4.77 -10.99
N ALA A 29 17.68 -6.09 -10.99
CA ALA A 29 18.82 -6.98 -10.80
C ALA A 29 19.88 -6.83 -11.92
N GLY A 30 19.44 -6.72 -13.17
CA GLY A 30 20.33 -6.45 -14.30
C GLY A 30 21.04 -5.10 -14.19
N ALA A 31 20.31 -4.05 -13.80
CA ALA A 31 20.88 -2.72 -13.55
C ALA A 31 21.92 -2.73 -12.43
N ARG A 32 21.63 -3.41 -11.29
CA ARG A 32 22.61 -3.60 -10.21
C ARG A 32 23.87 -4.32 -10.68
N ALA A 33 23.72 -5.40 -11.45
CA ALA A 33 24.86 -6.14 -11.99
C ALA A 33 25.72 -5.31 -12.97
N ALA A 34 25.12 -4.33 -13.65
CA ALA A 34 25.82 -3.38 -14.50
C ALA A 34 26.42 -2.19 -13.73
N GLY A 35 26.20 -2.09 -12.41
CA GLY A 35 26.64 -0.98 -11.58
C GLY A 35 25.74 0.27 -11.65
N ASP A 36 24.60 0.20 -12.34
CA ASP A 36 23.65 1.32 -12.43
C ASP A 36 22.60 1.24 -11.32
N TRP A 37 23.01 1.65 -10.11
CA TRP A 37 22.12 1.63 -8.96
C TRP A 37 20.96 2.64 -9.07
N ARG A 38 21.09 3.70 -9.88
CA ARG A 38 20.00 4.66 -10.13
C ARG A 38 18.91 4.04 -10.99
N ALA A 39 19.28 3.35 -12.06
CA ALA A 39 18.32 2.60 -12.86
C ALA A 39 17.67 1.47 -12.04
N ALA A 40 18.44 0.76 -11.21
CA ALA A 40 17.89 -0.25 -10.31
C ALA A 40 16.82 0.31 -9.36
N ALA A 41 17.08 1.50 -8.78
CA ALA A 41 16.12 2.18 -7.92
C ALA A 41 14.87 2.64 -8.69
N ALA A 42 15.02 3.12 -9.91
CA ALA A 42 13.89 3.52 -10.76
C ALA A 42 12.94 2.33 -11.05
N PHE A 43 13.48 1.15 -11.37
CA PHE A 43 12.69 -0.08 -11.55
C PHE A 43 11.97 -0.54 -10.26
N ALA A 44 12.47 -0.12 -9.09
CA ALA A 44 11.86 -0.39 -7.79
C ALA A 44 10.87 0.72 -7.32
N ASP A 45 10.53 1.67 -8.19
CA ASP A 45 9.64 2.82 -7.87
C ASP A 45 10.22 3.65 -6.71
N ALA A 46 11.47 4.09 -6.88
CA ALA A 46 12.21 4.94 -5.93
C ALA A 46 12.98 6.08 -6.61
N ASP A 47 13.12 7.21 -5.92
CA ASP A 47 13.99 8.33 -6.27
C ASP A 47 15.22 8.27 -5.38
N VAL A 48 16.41 8.38 -5.96
CA VAL A 48 17.64 8.47 -5.17
C VAL A 48 18.19 9.89 -5.28
N GLU A 49 18.06 10.62 -4.18
CA GLU A 49 18.54 11.98 -3.96
C GLU A 49 19.92 11.95 -3.27
N VAL A 50 20.84 11.14 -3.80
CA VAL A 50 22.20 10.99 -3.25
C VAL A 50 23.22 11.59 -4.21
N ASP A 51 23.99 12.54 -3.70
CA ASP A 51 25.15 13.15 -4.33
C ASP A 51 26.42 12.65 -3.63
N LEU A 52 27.17 11.78 -4.30
CA LEU A 52 28.38 11.17 -3.74
C LEU A 52 29.53 12.16 -3.57
N ASP A 53 29.58 13.22 -4.39
CA ASP A 53 30.58 14.27 -4.24
C ASP A 53 30.29 15.10 -2.99
N ALA A 54 29.02 15.47 -2.76
CA ALA A 54 28.60 16.12 -1.52
C ALA A 54 28.81 15.25 -0.29
N VAL A 55 28.56 13.93 -0.38
CA VAL A 55 28.86 12.97 0.70
C VAL A 55 30.37 12.93 0.97
N ARG A 56 31.21 12.90 -0.07
CA ARG A 56 32.67 12.91 0.06
C ARG A 56 33.20 14.19 0.68
N GLU A 57 32.67 15.34 0.28
CA GLU A 57 33.03 16.64 0.86
C GLU A 57 32.66 16.72 2.34
N ARG A 58 31.50 16.16 2.71
CA ARG A 58 30.95 16.24 4.06
C ARG A 58 31.52 15.21 5.03
N PHE A 59 31.72 13.97 4.58
CA PHE A 59 32.05 12.82 5.43
C PHE A 59 33.42 12.20 5.11
N GLY A 60 34.10 12.68 4.06
CA GLY A 60 35.40 12.18 3.62
C GLY A 60 35.30 11.04 2.61
N THR A 61 36.45 10.71 2.01
CA THR A 61 36.55 9.75 0.89
C THR A 61 36.13 8.34 1.26
N GLN A 62 36.52 7.84 2.43
CA GLN A 62 36.18 6.47 2.83
C GLN A 62 34.68 6.30 3.03
N ALA A 63 34.05 7.25 3.74
CA ALA A 63 32.62 7.21 4.01
C ALA A 63 31.79 7.31 2.71
N ALA A 64 32.24 8.11 1.74
CA ALA A 64 31.60 8.16 0.43
C ALA A 64 31.76 6.85 -0.36
N ALA A 65 32.92 6.19 -0.27
CA ALA A 65 33.13 4.88 -0.87
C ALA A 65 32.25 3.79 -0.24
N ASP A 66 32.05 3.84 1.08
CA ASP A 66 31.19 2.90 1.79
C ASP A 66 29.70 3.11 1.40
N VAL A 67 29.26 4.37 1.29
CA VAL A 67 27.91 4.72 0.80
C VAL A 67 27.73 4.27 -0.65
N ASP A 68 28.71 4.51 -1.51
CA ASP A 68 28.66 4.08 -2.91
C ASP A 68 28.58 2.55 -3.02
N ASP A 69 29.40 1.82 -2.26
CA ASP A 69 29.35 0.35 -2.17
C ASP A 69 27.97 -0.14 -1.72
N ASP A 70 27.38 0.47 -0.69
CA ASP A 70 26.04 0.10 -0.23
C ASP A 70 24.96 0.39 -1.29
N LEU A 71 25.04 1.51 -2.02
CA LEU A 71 24.11 1.83 -3.11
C LEU A 71 24.20 0.82 -4.27
N HIS A 72 25.40 0.37 -4.63
CA HIS A 72 25.58 -0.67 -5.67
C HIS A 72 24.93 -2.01 -5.28
N HIS A 73 24.87 -2.31 -3.99
CA HIS A 73 24.32 -3.54 -3.45
C HIS A 73 22.88 -3.40 -2.92
N LEU A 74 22.25 -2.23 -3.12
CA LEU A 74 20.93 -1.90 -2.62
C LEU A 74 19.81 -2.52 -3.45
N ALA A 75 19.11 -3.49 -2.88
CA ALA A 75 17.87 -4.09 -3.39
C ALA A 75 16.63 -3.43 -2.78
N LEU A 76 16.23 -2.27 -3.32
CA LEU A 76 14.99 -1.58 -2.93
C LEU A 76 13.72 -2.40 -3.25
N ASP A 77 13.78 -3.20 -4.30
CA ASP A 77 12.72 -4.15 -4.68
C ASP A 77 12.44 -5.20 -3.59
N LEU A 78 13.51 -5.72 -2.96
CA LEU A 78 13.45 -6.58 -1.79
C LEU A 78 13.03 -5.79 -0.55
N LEU A 79 13.69 -4.65 -0.26
CA LEU A 79 13.41 -3.86 0.94
C LEU A 79 11.93 -3.50 1.06
N ARG A 80 11.29 -3.13 -0.04
CA ARG A 80 9.84 -2.78 -0.11
C ARG A 80 8.92 -3.88 0.41
N TRP A 81 9.39 -5.13 0.43
CA TRP A 81 8.68 -6.26 0.99
C TRP A 81 8.66 -6.24 2.53
N HIS A 82 9.76 -5.75 3.12
CA HIS A 82 10.00 -5.69 4.56
C HIS A 82 9.60 -4.35 5.18
N LEU A 83 9.26 -3.32 4.38
CA LEU A 83 8.80 -2.03 4.88
C LEU A 83 7.44 -2.12 5.60
N PRO A 84 7.22 -1.34 6.68
CA PRO A 84 5.96 -1.32 7.43
C PRO A 84 4.80 -0.81 6.58
N ARG A 85 3.58 -1.27 6.89
CA ARG A 85 2.36 -0.99 6.09
C ARG A 85 1.15 -0.61 6.94
N HIS A 86 0.26 0.22 6.38
CA HIS A 86 -1.09 0.42 6.91
C HIS A 86 -1.95 -0.82 6.67
N GLN A 87 -2.41 -1.41 7.77
CA GLN A 87 -3.21 -2.63 7.75
C GLN A 87 -4.69 -2.33 8.10
N GLY A 88 -5.58 -3.31 7.92
CA GLY A 88 -7.04 -3.10 7.99
C GLY A 88 -7.69 -2.90 6.62
N GLY A 89 -7.08 -3.48 5.57
CA GLY A 89 -7.59 -3.46 4.20
C GLY A 89 -6.89 -2.48 3.26
N MET A 90 -6.11 -1.53 3.77
CA MET A 90 -5.48 -0.49 2.94
C MET A 90 -4.18 -0.93 2.26
N THR A 91 -3.39 -1.83 2.85
CA THR A 91 -2.20 -2.50 2.26
C THR A 91 -1.04 -1.61 1.78
N THR A 92 -1.09 -0.29 1.99
CA THR A 92 -0.04 0.68 1.59
C THR A 92 1.11 0.68 2.60
N LEU A 93 2.27 1.16 2.18
CA LEU A 93 3.40 1.49 3.06
C LEU A 93 2.96 2.52 4.11
N ARG A 94 3.51 2.39 5.32
CA ARG A 94 3.21 3.28 6.42
C ARG A 94 3.71 4.69 6.11
N ALA A 95 2.81 5.66 6.22
CA ALA A 95 3.13 7.01 5.84
C ALA A 95 4.01 7.74 6.87
N ARG A 96 4.73 8.78 6.40
CA ARG A 96 5.54 9.71 7.22
C ARG A 96 6.51 8.97 8.16
N THR A 97 7.07 7.87 7.65
CA THR A 97 8.00 7.00 8.37
C THR A 97 9.30 6.93 7.56
N SER A 98 10.43 6.73 8.22
CA SER A 98 11.72 6.50 7.56
C SER A 98 12.29 5.12 7.90
N ALA A 99 12.91 4.46 6.95
CA ALA A 99 13.76 3.30 7.19
C ALA A 99 15.22 3.75 7.13
N VAL A 100 16.00 3.45 8.15
CA VAL A 100 17.46 3.65 8.15
C VAL A 100 18.09 2.32 7.80
N LEU A 101 18.87 2.27 6.72
CA LEU A 101 19.57 1.06 6.33
C LEU A 101 20.67 0.77 7.35
N ALA A 102 20.70 -0.45 7.89
CA ALA A 102 21.66 -0.85 8.91
C ALA A 102 23.11 -0.69 8.39
N PRO A 103 23.91 0.24 8.95
CA PRO A 103 25.28 0.46 8.52
C PRO A 103 26.21 -0.67 9.01
N ARG A 104 27.37 -0.83 8.38
CA ARG A 104 28.39 -1.83 8.77
C ARG A 104 29.10 -1.51 10.09
N ALA A 105 29.32 -0.24 10.35
CA ALA A 105 29.91 0.32 11.55
C ALA A 105 29.31 1.71 11.78
N VAL A 106 29.22 2.15 13.03
CA VAL A 106 28.66 3.47 13.38
C VAL A 106 29.56 4.19 14.37
N ASP A 107 29.93 5.40 13.99
CA ASP A 107 30.28 6.49 14.89
C ASP A 107 29.27 7.64 14.73
N HIS A 108 29.41 8.70 15.53
CA HIS A 108 28.52 9.85 15.49
C HIS A 108 28.50 10.61 14.14
N GLY A 109 29.56 10.48 13.34
CA GLY A 109 29.73 11.16 12.05
C GLY A 109 29.39 10.30 10.84
N THR A 110 29.06 9.02 11.04
CA THR A 110 28.86 8.07 9.95
C THR A 110 27.64 8.47 9.11
N PRO A 111 27.77 8.56 7.77
CA PRO A 111 26.63 8.77 6.90
C PRO A 111 25.71 7.54 6.94
N LEU A 112 24.41 7.81 7.09
CA LEU A 112 23.34 6.83 7.10
C LEU A 112 22.50 7.00 5.84
N ILE A 113 22.25 5.89 5.14
CA ILE A 113 21.29 5.87 4.04
C ILE A 113 19.89 5.77 4.63
N ARG A 114 19.06 6.77 4.34
CA ARG A 114 17.65 6.83 4.74
C ARG A 114 16.76 6.57 3.54
N VAL A 115 15.77 5.70 3.71
CA VAL A 115 14.66 5.49 2.79
C VAL A 115 13.39 6.10 3.41
N ARG A 116 12.93 7.23 2.86
CA ARG A 116 11.66 7.86 3.24
C ARG A 116 10.49 7.12 2.58
N LEU A 117 9.55 6.69 3.41
CA LEU A 117 8.28 6.11 2.96
C LEU A 117 7.30 7.21 2.54
N PRO A 118 6.21 6.87 1.85
CA PRO A 118 5.23 7.83 1.35
C PRO A 118 4.73 8.82 2.40
N LEU A 119 4.43 10.06 1.99
CA LEU A 119 3.90 11.08 2.90
C LEU A 119 2.47 10.80 3.40
N SER A 120 1.73 9.97 2.66
CA SER A 120 0.33 9.66 2.95
C SER A 120 0.05 8.18 2.69
N PRO A 121 -0.79 7.50 3.50
CA PRO A 121 -1.28 6.15 3.22
C PRO A 121 -2.01 6.07 1.90
N THR A 122 -2.45 7.23 1.44
CA THR A 122 -3.22 7.48 0.26
C THR A 122 -2.43 8.29 -0.78
N GLY A 123 -1.10 8.29 -0.72
CA GLY A 123 -0.24 8.93 -1.72
C GLY A 123 0.41 7.93 -2.68
N PRO A 124 1.21 8.39 -3.67
CA PRO A 124 2.06 7.50 -4.45
C PRO A 124 2.95 6.69 -3.52
N GLN A 125 3.10 5.39 -3.78
CA GLN A 125 3.85 4.48 -2.92
C GLN A 125 5.37 4.52 -3.17
N ARG A 126 5.80 5.59 -3.82
CA ARG A 126 7.15 5.81 -4.33
C ARG A 126 8.11 6.15 -3.19
N LEU A 127 9.27 5.49 -3.16
CA LEU A 127 10.28 5.66 -2.11
C LEU A 127 11.22 6.81 -2.44
N ARG A 128 11.81 7.45 -1.42
CA ARG A 128 12.92 8.40 -1.62
C ARG A 128 14.12 7.99 -0.80
N VAL A 129 15.30 8.00 -1.40
CA VAL A 129 16.55 7.62 -0.77
C VAL A 129 17.45 8.84 -0.67
N ASP A 130 17.96 9.12 0.53
CA ASP A 130 18.90 10.21 0.79
C ASP A 130 19.95 9.79 1.83
N VAL A 131 21.00 10.60 1.99
CA VAL A 131 22.05 10.39 2.99
C VAL A 131 21.96 11.47 4.06
N MET A 132 22.10 11.06 5.31
CA MET A 132 22.04 11.93 6.48
C MET A 132 22.92 11.42 7.61
N THR A 133 22.98 12.12 8.73
CA THR A 133 23.58 11.61 9.97
C THR A 133 22.53 11.20 10.99
N LEU A 134 22.96 10.46 12.01
CA LEU A 134 22.12 10.10 13.15
C LEU A 134 21.59 11.33 13.93
N SER A 135 22.25 12.50 13.86
CA SER A 135 21.76 13.73 14.49
C SER A 135 20.70 14.46 13.66
N GLU A 136 20.63 14.19 12.36
CA GLU A 136 19.66 14.76 11.42
C GLU A 136 18.37 13.96 11.32
N LEU A 137 18.33 12.77 11.94
CA LEU A 137 17.10 12.05 12.19
C LEU A 137 16.21 12.88 13.13
N GLU A 138 15.35 13.70 12.53
CA GLU A 138 14.30 14.49 13.19
C GLU A 138 13.34 13.60 13.99
N TRP A 139 12.50 14.23 14.82
CA TRP A 139 11.47 13.71 15.74
C TRP A 139 10.35 12.86 15.10
N HIS A 140 10.56 12.30 13.91
CA HIS A 140 9.63 11.49 13.15
C HIS A 140 9.94 10.01 13.31
N ARG A 141 8.93 9.13 13.19
CA ARG A 141 9.11 7.68 13.36
C ARG A 141 10.10 7.15 12.33
N TRP A 142 11.12 6.45 12.82
CA TRP A 142 12.07 5.73 11.99
C TRP A 142 12.37 4.36 12.57
N TYR A 143 12.82 3.44 11.73
CA TYR A 143 13.18 2.08 12.13
C TYR A 143 14.45 1.63 11.41
N VAL A 144 15.11 0.62 11.95
CA VAL A 144 16.33 0.04 11.38
C VAL A 144 15.94 -1.08 10.43
N ALA A 145 16.39 -1.00 9.17
CA ALA A 145 16.23 -2.06 8.18
C ALA A 145 17.49 -2.96 8.20
N PRO A 146 17.40 -4.21 8.69
CA PRO A 146 18.54 -5.13 8.74
C PRO A 146 19.13 -5.36 7.34
N ARG A 147 20.45 -5.53 7.24
CA ARG A 147 21.15 -5.68 5.93
C ARG A 147 20.58 -6.82 5.09
N HIS A 148 20.18 -7.92 5.70
CA HIS A 148 19.56 -9.06 4.99
C HIS A 148 18.22 -8.74 4.29
N THR A 149 17.61 -7.58 4.58
CA THR A 149 16.37 -7.12 3.93
C THR A 149 16.60 -6.23 2.71
N TRP A 150 17.84 -5.81 2.43
CA TRP A 150 18.15 -4.88 1.33
C TRP A 150 19.53 -5.04 0.70
N ASP A 151 20.54 -5.54 1.40
CA ASP A 151 21.89 -5.77 0.86
C ASP A 151 21.93 -7.16 0.20
N VAL A 152 22.11 -7.19 -1.12
CA VAL A 152 22.14 -8.43 -1.92
C VAL A 152 23.21 -9.44 -1.45
N ARG A 153 24.25 -8.98 -0.76
CA ARG A 153 25.35 -9.82 -0.25
C ARG A 153 24.97 -10.56 1.03
N GLU A 154 23.98 -10.04 1.76
CA GLU A 154 23.60 -10.55 3.09
C GLU A 154 22.23 -11.22 3.11
N THR A 155 21.55 -11.36 1.98
CA THR A 155 20.21 -11.97 1.93
C THR A 155 20.17 -13.41 2.43
N ALA A 156 21.30 -14.12 2.47
CA ALA A 156 21.37 -15.46 3.07
C ALA A 156 21.01 -15.46 4.57
N ALA A 157 21.27 -14.36 5.29
CA ALA A 157 20.95 -14.25 6.71
C ALA A 157 19.44 -14.16 7.00
N LEU A 158 18.60 -13.99 5.97
CA LEU A 158 17.14 -14.18 6.08
C LEU A 158 16.79 -15.59 6.58
N ARG A 159 17.62 -16.61 6.28
CA ARG A 159 17.39 -17.96 6.79
C ARG A 159 17.39 -17.98 8.31
N THR A 160 18.39 -17.36 8.92
CA THR A 160 18.50 -17.25 10.38
C THR A 160 17.37 -16.39 10.93
N ALA A 161 17.13 -15.21 10.33
CA ALA A 161 16.08 -14.30 10.76
C ALA A 161 14.69 -14.94 10.73
N TRP A 162 14.43 -15.83 9.77
CA TRP A 162 13.14 -16.52 9.62
C TRP A 162 13.13 -17.90 10.28
N GLY A 163 14.19 -18.26 11.01
CA GLY A 163 14.29 -19.51 11.75
C GLY A 163 14.27 -20.75 10.86
N CYS A 164 14.89 -20.69 9.69
CA CYS A 164 15.06 -21.82 8.79
C CYS A 164 16.05 -22.84 9.35
N ALA A 165 15.79 -24.13 9.09
CA ALA A 165 16.78 -25.19 9.27
C ALA A 165 17.85 -25.13 8.16
N ALA A 166 18.80 -26.06 8.15
CA ALA A 166 19.83 -26.11 7.11
C ALA A 166 19.25 -26.42 5.72
N ASP A 167 18.25 -27.29 5.64
CA ASP A 167 17.70 -27.86 4.41
C ASP A 167 16.31 -27.32 4.04
N ARG A 168 15.56 -26.73 4.99
CA ARG A 168 14.20 -26.25 4.75
C ARG A 168 13.85 -24.98 5.53
N PRO A 169 12.97 -24.12 4.98
CA PRO A 169 12.31 -23.09 5.77
C PRO A 169 11.20 -23.69 6.65
N PRO A 170 10.74 -22.99 7.70
CA PRO A 170 9.61 -23.46 8.50
C PRO A 170 8.33 -23.51 7.66
N LEU A 171 7.38 -24.36 8.07
CA LEU A 171 6.08 -24.63 7.43
C LEU A 171 6.14 -25.43 6.12
N LEU A 172 7.32 -25.65 5.57
CA LEU A 172 7.53 -26.24 4.24
C LEU A 172 8.57 -27.36 4.31
N ALA A 173 8.46 -28.33 3.41
CA ALA A 173 9.49 -29.33 3.17
C ALA A 173 10.62 -28.73 2.30
N PRO A 174 11.79 -29.39 2.18
CA PRO A 174 12.92 -28.89 1.39
C PRO A 174 12.60 -28.59 -0.09
N ASP A 175 11.62 -29.29 -0.66
CA ASP A 175 11.14 -29.10 -2.03
C ASP A 175 10.16 -27.92 -2.19
N GLY A 176 9.84 -27.23 -1.09
CA GLY A 176 8.87 -26.13 -1.03
C GLY A 176 7.41 -26.58 -0.93
N SER A 177 7.14 -27.88 -0.77
CA SER A 177 5.79 -28.38 -0.52
C SER A 177 5.33 -28.03 0.91
N PRO A 178 4.04 -27.70 1.11
CA PRO A 178 3.53 -27.34 2.43
C PRO A 178 3.45 -28.55 3.36
N LEU A 179 4.00 -28.42 4.57
CA LEU A 179 3.86 -29.44 5.60
C LEU A 179 2.41 -29.50 6.11
N PRO A 180 1.87 -30.68 6.46
CA PRO A 180 0.59 -30.75 7.13
C PRO A 180 0.70 -30.20 8.56
N TRP A 181 -0.38 -29.61 9.05
CA TRP A 181 -0.45 -29.05 10.41
C TRP A 181 -0.04 -30.01 11.52
N SER A 182 -0.31 -31.31 11.35
CA SER A 182 0.07 -32.36 12.30
C SER A 182 1.57 -32.66 12.35
N ALA A 183 2.33 -32.21 11.35
CA ALA A 183 3.78 -32.40 11.28
C ALA A 183 4.57 -31.15 11.72
N LEU A 184 3.90 -30.01 11.92
CA LEU A 184 4.56 -28.78 12.33
C LEU A 184 5.15 -28.92 13.73
N GLY A 185 6.40 -28.49 13.90
CA GLY A 185 7.10 -28.52 15.18
C GLY A 185 7.60 -29.90 15.60
N ALA A 186 7.45 -30.92 14.75
CA ALA A 186 8.02 -32.24 14.97
C ALA A 186 9.50 -32.23 14.55
N GLY A 187 10.41 -32.41 15.51
CA GLY A 187 11.85 -32.47 15.30
C GLY A 187 12.63 -31.45 16.11
N ASP A 188 13.96 -31.59 16.10
CA ASP A 188 14.89 -30.79 16.89
C ASP A 188 15.63 -29.73 16.07
N ASP A 189 15.24 -29.55 14.79
CA ASP A 189 15.82 -28.54 13.90
C ASP A 189 15.26 -27.12 14.17
N ALA A 190 15.93 -26.10 13.63
CA ALA A 190 15.55 -24.70 13.83
C ALA A 190 14.19 -24.34 13.21
N ALA A 191 13.80 -24.98 12.10
CA ALA A 191 12.50 -24.79 11.48
C ALA A 191 11.37 -25.36 12.34
N ALA A 192 11.56 -26.54 12.95
CA ALA A 192 10.65 -27.13 13.91
C ALA A 192 10.53 -26.27 15.18
N ALA A 193 11.64 -25.70 15.68
CA ALA A 193 11.58 -24.74 16.78
C ALA A 193 10.73 -23.51 16.44
N THR A 194 10.91 -22.96 15.24
CA THR A 194 10.11 -21.84 14.72
C THR A 194 8.63 -22.21 14.54
N GLU A 195 8.35 -23.41 14.05
CA GLU A 195 6.98 -23.92 13.91
C GLU A 195 6.28 -24.07 15.27
N ARG A 196 7.00 -24.46 16.34
CA ARG A 196 6.46 -24.47 17.71
C ARG A 196 6.08 -23.06 18.18
N VAL A 197 6.90 -22.06 17.88
CA VAL A 197 6.56 -20.65 18.15
C VAL A 197 5.28 -20.24 17.43
N TYR A 198 5.12 -20.62 16.16
CA TYR A 198 3.91 -20.35 15.39
C TYR A 198 2.67 -21.04 15.97
N LEU A 199 2.81 -22.28 16.46
CA LEU A 199 1.73 -23.01 17.13
C LEU A 199 1.34 -22.34 18.46
N MET A 200 2.31 -21.87 19.26
CA MET A 200 2.05 -21.11 20.49
C MET A 200 1.27 -19.82 20.19
N LEU A 201 1.70 -19.04 19.19
CA LEU A 201 0.99 -17.84 18.75
C LEU A 201 -0.45 -18.18 18.30
N ALA A 202 -0.64 -19.29 17.58
CA ALA A 202 -1.94 -19.74 17.12
C ALA A 202 -2.87 -20.26 18.25
N ALA A 203 -2.29 -20.71 19.36
CA ALA A 203 -2.99 -21.09 20.58
C ALA A 203 -3.32 -19.87 21.48
N GLY A 204 -2.74 -18.70 21.19
CA GLY A 204 -2.87 -17.50 22.01
C GLY A 204 -1.84 -17.41 23.13
N GLU A 205 -0.84 -18.29 23.15
CA GLU A 205 0.23 -18.38 24.15
C GLU A 205 1.38 -17.40 23.83
N HIS A 206 1.06 -16.12 23.70
CA HIS A 206 2.02 -15.10 23.23
C HIS A 206 3.26 -14.96 24.10
N ALA A 207 3.11 -14.97 25.43
CA ALA A 207 4.26 -14.88 26.34
C ALA A 207 5.21 -16.08 26.18
N ALA A 208 4.67 -17.29 26.01
CA ALA A 208 5.48 -18.49 25.78
C ALA A 208 6.23 -18.42 24.44
N ALA A 209 5.55 -17.94 23.39
CA ALA A 209 6.15 -17.75 22.07
C ALA A 209 7.35 -16.78 22.10
N TRP A 210 7.25 -15.68 22.84
CA TRP A 210 8.34 -14.70 22.97
C TRP A 210 9.51 -15.23 23.80
N ARG A 211 9.23 -15.93 24.92
CA ARG A 211 10.27 -16.59 25.72
C ARG A 211 11.02 -17.66 24.94
N ALA A 212 10.32 -18.42 24.09
CA ALA A 212 10.95 -19.39 23.19
C ALA A 212 11.91 -18.74 22.18
N CYS A 213 11.78 -17.44 21.93
CA CYS A 213 12.70 -16.64 21.12
C CYS A 213 13.71 -15.83 21.95
N GLY A 214 13.82 -16.10 23.25
CA GLY A 214 14.79 -15.45 24.14
C GLY A 214 14.43 -14.02 24.54
N ILE A 215 13.14 -13.66 24.52
CA ILE A 215 12.64 -12.37 24.99
C ILE A 215 11.64 -12.59 26.13
N GLU A 216 12.00 -12.15 27.33
CA GLU A 216 11.16 -12.29 28.50
C GLU A 216 9.99 -11.31 28.50
N ILE A 217 8.79 -11.81 28.82
CA ILE A 217 7.58 -11.02 29.01
C ILE A 217 7.12 -11.22 30.46
N PRO A 218 7.28 -10.22 31.35
CA PRO A 218 7.03 -10.38 32.77
C PRO A 218 5.54 -10.32 33.15
N PHE A 219 4.65 -9.99 32.21
CA PHE A 219 3.21 -9.85 32.44
C PHE A 219 2.40 -10.98 31.78
N THR A 220 1.28 -11.35 32.43
CA THR A 220 0.40 -12.45 32.02
C THR A 220 -0.75 -11.99 31.10
N ASP A 221 -1.23 -10.75 31.24
CA ASP A 221 -2.23 -10.19 30.31
C ASP A 221 -1.56 -9.69 29.02
N THR A 222 -1.40 -10.60 28.07
CA THR A 222 -0.84 -10.30 26.76
C THR A 222 -1.85 -9.64 25.81
N LYS A 223 -3.08 -9.32 26.25
CA LYS A 223 -4.04 -8.57 25.43
C LYS A 223 -3.53 -7.15 25.14
N ALA A 224 -2.70 -6.57 26.00
CA ALA A 224 -2.00 -5.31 25.72
C ALA A 224 -1.07 -5.38 24.49
N LEU A 225 -0.55 -6.59 24.18
CA LEU A 225 0.22 -6.87 22.96
C LEU A 225 -0.63 -6.92 21.70
N GLN A 226 -1.96 -6.88 21.83
CA GLN A 226 -2.91 -7.07 20.75
C GLN A 226 -3.97 -5.97 20.77
N ARG A 227 -3.80 -4.94 19.94
CA ARG A 227 -4.95 -4.08 19.62
C ARG A 227 -6.01 -4.92 18.90
N ARG A 228 -7.30 -4.68 19.14
CA ARG A 228 -8.41 -5.44 18.51
C ARG A 228 -8.40 -5.43 16.97
N SER A 229 -7.64 -4.54 16.35
CA SER A 229 -7.44 -4.41 14.91
C SER A 229 -6.18 -5.13 14.38
N ALA A 230 -5.52 -5.96 15.21
CA ALA A 230 -4.16 -6.44 15.02
C ALA A 230 -4.03 -7.97 15.05
N GLY A 231 -3.26 -8.55 14.12
CA GLY A 231 -2.75 -9.92 14.24
C GLY A 231 -1.53 -10.03 15.17
N PRO A 232 -1.17 -11.24 15.64
CA PRO A 232 -0.03 -11.44 16.54
C PRO A 232 1.30 -11.13 15.86
N THR A 233 2.21 -10.50 16.60
CA THR A 233 3.60 -10.28 16.19
C THR A 233 4.41 -11.56 16.32
N CYS A 234 5.28 -11.82 15.36
CA CYS A 234 6.17 -12.98 15.37
C CYS A 234 7.53 -12.60 15.98
N PRO A 235 7.96 -13.23 17.10
CA PRO A 235 9.22 -12.90 17.76
C PRO A 235 10.45 -13.62 17.18
N VAL A 236 10.29 -14.41 16.11
CA VAL A 236 11.38 -15.19 15.50
C VAL A 236 12.40 -14.24 14.87
N GLY A 237 13.69 -14.42 15.16
CA GLY A 237 14.79 -13.57 14.68
C GLY A 237 14.91 -12.21 15.37
N LEU A 238 13.88 -11.79 16.12
CA LEU A 238 13.80 -10.45 16.72
C LEU A 238 14.89 -10.18 17.76
N ALA A 239 15.24 -11.16 18.57
CA ALA A 239 16.26 -10.98 19.61
C ALA A 239 17.61 -10.57 19.00
N ASP A 240 17.96 -11.14 17.85
CA ASP A 240 19.20 -10.82 17.15
C ASP A 240 19.13 -9.44 16.49
N GLU A 241 17.99 -9.08 15.91
CA GLU A 241 17.75 -7.74 15.36
C GLU A 241 17.84 -6.65 16.44
N ILE A 242 17.26 -6.87 17.61
CA ILE A 242 17.33 -5.95 18.76
C ILE A 242 18.77 -5.79 19.21
N ARG A 243 19.52 -6.89 19.38
CA ARG A 243 20.93 -6.80 19.79
C ARG A 243 21.78 -6.12 18.74
N ALA A 244 21.53 -6.39 17.45
CA ALA A 244 22.23 -5.74 16.36
C ALA A 244 21.95 -4.24 16.32
N ALA A 245 20.68 -3.83 16.44
CA ALA A 245 20.29 -2.43 16.52
C ALA A 245 20.94 -1.77 17.75
N ALA A 246 20.83 -2.37 18.92
CA ALA A 246 21.43 -1.86 20.15
C ALA A 246 22.95 -1.71 20.01
N ALA A 247 23.67 -2.72 19.53
CA ALA A 247 25.11 -2.62 19.29
C ALA A 247 25.47 -1.49 18.31
N THR A 248 24.66 -1.31 17.27
CA THR A 248 24.85 -0.27 16.25
C THR A 248 24.61 1.14 16.81
N PHE A 249 23.67 1.31 17.73
CA PHE A 249 23.25 2.62 18.25
C PHE A 249 23.64 2.87 19.73
N ALA A 250 24.40 1.95 20.35
CA ALA A 250 24.76 1.93 21.78
C ALA A 250 25.55 3.16 22.27
N GLN A 251 26.25 3.89 21.39
CA GLN A 251 27.12 5.01 21.78
C GLN A 251 26.34 6.28 22.23
N ARG A 252 25.02 6.19 22.40
CA ARG A 252 24.17 7.29 22.90
C ARG A 252 23.76 7.02 24.37
N PRO A 253 24.11 7.89 25.32
CA PRO A 253 23.68 7.78 26.72
C PRO A 253 22.15 7.86 26.94
N ARG A 254 21.37 8.22 25.91
CA ARG A 254 19.91 8.48 26.00
C ARG A 254 19.02 7.32 25.58
N PHE A 255 19.56 6.19 25.11
CA PHE A 255 18.75 5.08 24.56
C PHE A 255 19.07 3.73 25.26
N PRO A 256 18.67 3.53 26.52
CA PRO A 256 18.95 2.30 27.27
C PRO A 256 18.04 1.10 26.90
N ALA A 257 16.99 1.31 26.10
CA ALA A 257 16.06 0.27 25.66
C ALA A 257 15.71 0.49 24.17
N GLU A 258 15.55 -0.60 23.41
CA GLU A 258 15.09 -0.58 22.03
C GLU A 258 13.56 -0.63 21.97
N ARG A 259 12.92 0.02 20.99
CA ARG A 259 11.45 -0.05 20.86
C ARG A 259 11.07 -1.02 19.75
N VAL A 260 10.33 -2.06 20.08
CA VAL A 260 9.73 -2.95 19.08
C VAL A 260 8.35 -2.42 18.75
N ASP A 261 8.12 -2.09 17.49
CA ASP A 261 6.76 -1.87 17.02
C ASP A 261 6.17 -3.24 16.72
N THR A 262 5.19 -3.64 17.54
CA THR A 262 4.35 -4.78 17.20
C THR A 262 3.49 -4.35 16.02
N LEU A 263 3.12 -5.28 15.14
CA LEU A 263 2.21 -4.90 14.05
C LEU A 263 0.96 -4.24 14.66
N PHE A 264 0.47 -3.21 13.98
CA PHE A 264 -0.79 -2.55 14.29
C PHE A 264 -0.79 -1.63 15.53
N GLY A 265 0.39 -1.19 16.00
CA GLY A 265 0.55 0.04 16.78
C GLY A 265 0.47 -0.11 18.30
N ALA A 266 0.72 -1.30 18.82
CA ALA A 266 1.18 -1.43 20.20
C ALA A 266 2.72 -1.39 20.22
N HIS A 267 3.28 -0.69 21.20
CA HIS A 267 4.72 -0.54 21.34
C HIS A 267 5.17 -1.35 22.54
N LEU A 268 6.27 -2.09 22.37
CA LEU A 268 7.00 -2.70 23.47
C LEU A 268 8.37 -2.06 23.56
N ASN A 269 8.76 -1.68 24.77
CA ASN A 269 10.13 -1.30 25.06
C ASN A 269 10.87 -2.59 25.46
N VAL A 270 11.97 -2.90 24.79
CA VAL A 270 12.82 -4.05 25.10
C VAL A 270 14.15 -3.54 25.62
N SER A 271 14.40 -3.79 26.90
CA SER A 271 15.67 -3.44 27.53
C SER A 271 16.74 -4.44 27.12
N VAL A 272 17.93 -3.94 26.78
CA VAL A 272 19.06 -4.76 26.35
C VAL A 272 20.05 -4.90 27.51
N GLY A 273 20.10 -6.08 28.10
CA GLY A 273 21.11 -6.50 29.07
C GLY A 273 21.60 -7.92 28.76
N ASP A 274 22.07 -8.65 29.77
CA ASP A 274 22.38 -10.10 29.64
C ASP A 274 21.15 -10.89 29.16
N GLU A 275 19.96 -10.45 29.55
CA GLU A 275 18.66 -10.92 29.07
C GLU A 275 17.90 -9.79 28.36
N LEU A 276 17.08 -10.15 27.36
CA LEU A 276 16.15 -9.21 26.72
C LEU A 276 14.80 -9.26 27.44
N ILE A 277 14.36 -8.12 27.97
CA ILE A 277 13.12 -8.03 28.74
C ILE A 277 12.19 -7.03 28.06
N ALA A 278 11.01 -7.49 27.63
CA ALA A 278 9.98 -6.66 27.02
C ALA A 278 9.01 -6.13 28.07
N ALA A 279 8.77 -4.82 28.04
CA ALA A 279 7.78 -4.12 28.86
C ALA A 279 6.79 -3.36 27.98
N GLU A 280 5.57 -3.14 28.51
CA GLU A 280 4.57 -2.29 27.85
C GLU A 280 5.12 -0.87 27.70
N SER A 281 4.97 -0.29 26.50
CA SER A 281 5.31 1.11 26.27
C SER A 281 4.20 2.01 26.79
N ASP A 282 4.55 3.07 27.51
CA ASP A 282 3.61 4.14 27.85
C ASP A 282 3.17 4.88 26.58
N PRO A 283 1.86 4.97 26.26
CA PRO A 283 1.36 5.73 25.11
C PRO A 283 1.67 7.25 25.18
N HIS A 284 2.05 7.76 26.34
CA HIS A 284 2.38 9.16 26.61
C HIS A 284 3.88 9.44 26.73
N GLU A 285 4.73 8.40 26.69
CA GLU A 285 6.17 8.59 26.49
C GLU A 285 6.39 9.22 25.10
N TYR A 286 6.69 10.52 25.12
CA TYR A 286 6.83 11.42 23.98
C TYR A 286 7.74 10.88 22.86
N ASN A 287 7.56 11.44 21.65
CA ASN A 287 8.21 11.15 20.36
C ASN A 287 9.77 11.14 20.31
N GLU A 288 10.47 11.17 21.44
CA GLU A 288 11.93 10.95 21.56
C GLU A 288 12.24 9.45 21.70
N GLY A 289 11.65 8.62 20.84
CA GLY A 289 11.77 7.18 20.95
C GLY A 289 13.15 6.66 20.50
N PRO A 290 13.67 5.58 21.12
CA PRO A 290 14.84 4.82 20.63
C PRO A 290 14.59 4.29 19.21
N PRO A 291 15.62 3.72 18.54
CA PRO A 291 15.44 3.06 17.24
C PRO A 291 14.26 2.08 17.32
N GLN A 292 13.43 2.06 16.27
CA GLN A 292 12.39 1.04 16.18
C GLN A 292 12.94 -0.18 15.47
N VAL A 293 12.67 -1.35 16.03
CA VAL A 293 12.80 -2.63 15.32
C VAL A 293 11.40 -3.05 14.89
N ALA A 294 11.17 -3.07 13.58
CA ALA A 294 9.89 -3.45 13.03
C ALA A 294 9.82 -4.98 12.91
N THR A 295 8.90 -5.59 13.63
CA THR A 295 8.67 -7.04 13.54
C THR A 295 7.51 -7.32 12.60
N GLY A 296 7.79 -8.05 11.53
CA GLY A 296 6.73 -8.61 10.68
C GLY A 296 5.99 -9.75 11.40
N PRO A 297 4.83 -10.20 10.87
CA PRO A 297 4.23 -11.45 11.34
C PRO A 297 5.06 -12.60 10.78
N VAL A 298 4.58 -13.84 10.90
CA VAL A 298 5.10 -14.94 10.07
C VAL A 298 5.35 -14.41 8.66
N PRO A 299 6.57 -14.53 8.12
CA PRO A 299 6.92 -13.94 6.85
C PRO A 299 5.83 -14.24 5.81
N ALA A 300 5.25 -13.19 5.23
CA ALA A 300 4.02 -13.31 4.45
C ALA A 300 4.11 -14.36 3.33
N ASP A 301 5.29 -14.47 2.72
CA ASP A 301 5.58 -15.47 1.69
C ASP A 301 5.53 -16.90 2.23
N LEU A 302 6.05 -17.19 3.43
CA LEU A 302 5.93 -18.52 4.03
C LEU A 302 4.47 -18.89 4.30
N ALA A 303 3.68 -17.94 4.80
CA ALA A 303 2.26 -18.16 5.02
C ALA A 303 1.49 -18.39 3.70
N LEU A 304 1.81 -17.65 2.64
CA LEU A 304 1.21 -17.81 1.32
C LEU A 304 1.63 -19.11 0.63
N LEU A 305 2.91 -19.51 0.73
CA LEU A 305 3.42 -20.80 0.24
C LEU A 305 2.74 -21.97 0.97
N HIS A 306 2.67 -21.90 2.31
CA HIS A 306 2.02 -22.94 3.11
C HIS A 306 0.52 -23.06 2.78
N ALA A 307 -0.14 -21.94 2.48
CA ALA A 307 -1.52 -21.91 2.03
C ALA A 307 -1.73 -22.39 0.57
N GLY A 308 -0.65 -22.68 -0.17
CA GLY A 308 -0.69 -23.05 -1.59
C GLY A 308 -1.12 -21.91 -2.51
N LEU A 309 -1.01 -20.66 -2.05
CA LEU A 309 -1.35 -19.46 -2.82
C LEU A 309 -0.16 -18.92 -3.62
N LEU A 310 1.05 -19.39 -3.30
CA LEU A 310 2.28 -19.17 -4.05
C LEU A 310 3.03 -20.49 -4.22
N THR A 311 3.92 -20.50 -5.21
CA THR A 311 4.98 -21.49 -5.37
C THR A 311 6.35 -20.82 -5.17
N PRO A 312 7.43 -21.58 -4.91
CA PRO A 312 8.77 -21.01 -4.81
C PRO A 312 9.20 -20.18 -6.04
N GLY A 313 8.63 -20.46 -7.22
CA GLY A 313 8.89 -19.70 -8.44
C GLY A 313 8.25 -18.31 -8.47
N ASP A 314 7.23 -18.06 -7.64
CA ASP A 314 6.57 -16.75 -7.55
C ASP A 314 7.29 -15.79 -6.59
N LEU A 315 8.28 -16.28 -5.84
CA LEU A 315 9.01 -15.47 -4.87
C LEU A 315 9.97 -14.48 -5.53
N HIS A 316 10.33 -13.42 -4.80
CA HIS A 316 11.45 -12.57 -5.16
C HIS A 316 12.71 -13.45 -5.34
N PRO A 317 13.53 -13.27 -6.40
CA PRO A 317 14.67 -14.16 -6.68
C PRO A 317 15.66 -14.29 -5.52
N LEU A 318 15.94 -13.20 -4.80
CA LEU A 318 16.80 -13.22 -3.60
C LEU A 318 16.16 -14.02 -2.45
N LEU A 319 14.85 -13.88 -2.23
CA LEU A 319 14.12 -14.67 -1.22
C LEU A 319 14.12 -16.15 -1.61
N ARG A 320 13.86 -16.45 -2.88
CA ARG A 320 13.88 -17.82 -3.40
C ARG A 320 15.25 -18.46 -3.20
N ALA A 321 16.32 -17.76 -3.56
CA ALA A 321 17.69 -18.26 -3.41
C ALA A 321 18.04 -18.50 -1.94
N ALA A 322 17.64 -17.60 -1.04
CA ALA A 322 17.85 -17.76 0.39
C ALA A 322 17.06 -18.94 0.98
N LEU A 323 15.78 -19.09 0.64
CA LEU A 323 14.90 -20.09 1.26
C LEU A 323 15.04 -21.48 0.65
N PHE A 324 15.28 -21.56 -0.67
CA PHE A 324 15.34 -22.81 -1.43
C PHE A 324 16.63 -22.91 -2.27
N PRO A 325 17.81 -22.95 -1.63
CA PRO A 325 19.09 -22.98 -2.33
C PRO A 325 19.27 -24.23 -3.21
N ALA A 326 18.63 -25.34 -2.84
CA ALA A 326 18.69 -26.60 -3.59
C ALA A 326 17.79 -26.63 -4.84
N LEU A 327 16.85 -25.69 -4.99
CA LEU A 327 15.93 -25.69 -6.15
C LEU A 327 16.59 -25.02 -7.37
N PRO A 328 16.65 -25.71 -8.53
CA PRO A 328 17.30 -25.20 -9.73
C PRO A 328 16.70 -23.86 -10.17
N HIS A 329 17.54 -22.92 -10.57
CA HIS A 329 17.11 -21.58 -10.97
C HIS A 329 16.17 -21.69 -12.19
N GLY A 330 14.96 -21.10 -12.09
CA GLY A 330 13.96 -21.10 -13.16
C GLY A 330 12.90 -22.21 -13.13
N ALA A 331 12.96 -23.17 -12.20
CA ALA A 331 11.92 -24.19 -12.08
C ALA A 331 10.66 -23.65 -11.37
N SER A 332 9.58 -23.41 -12.13
CA SER A 332 8.23 -23.24 -11.56
C SER A 332 7.69 -24.64 -11.18
N HIS A 333 7.94 -25.07 -9.94
CA HIS A 333 7.34 -26.32 -9.47
C HIS A 333 5.85 -26.08 -9.17
N ARG A 334 4.97 -26.41 -10.11
CA ARG A 334 3.54 -26.62 -9.81
C ARG A 334 3.40 -28.04 -9.26
N PRO A 335 3.02 -28.25 -7.98
CA PRO A 335 2.64 -29.58 -7.56
C PRO A 335 1.39 -29.99 -8.34
N ALA A 336 1.41 -31.20 -8.89
CA ALA A 336 0.30 -31.74 -9.66
C ALA A 336 -0.94 -31.90 -8.75
N GLY A 337 -2.04 -31.23 -9.13
CA GLY A 337 -3.39 -31.55 -8.70
C GLY A 337 -3.84 -30.99 -7.34
N ARG A 338 -4.42 -29.77 -7.34
CA ARG A 338 -5.52 -29.41 -6.42
C ARG A 338 -6.25 -28.15 -6.88
N THR A 339 -7.51 -28.31 -7.27
CA THR A 339 -8.45 -27.21 -7.58
C THR A 339 -8.95 -26.60 -6.26
N PRO A 340 -8.83 -25.28 -6.02
CA PRO A 340 -9.31 -24.69 -4.78
C PRO A 340 -10.84 -24.59 -4.77
N ALA A 341 -11.48 -25.23 -3.78
CA ALA A 341 -12.92 -25.20 -3.58
C ALA A 341 -13.42 -23.82 -3.14
N ARG A 342 -14.50 -23.32 -3.78
CA ARG A 342 -15.19 -22.07 -3.41
C ARG A 342 -15.99 -22.27 -2.11
N PRO A 343 -15.91 -21.36 -1.12
CA PRO A 343 -16.85 -21.36 0.00
C PRO A 343 -18.18 -20.71 -0.42
N GLY A 344 -19.30 -21.33 -0.04
CA GLY A 344 -20.67 -20.90 -0.36
C GLY A 344 -21.12 -19.66 0.42
N PRO A 345 -22.16 -18.94 -0.05
CA PRO A 345 -22.60 -17.68 0.55
C PRO A 345 -23.47 -17.90 1.79
N ALA A 346 -23.11 -17.25 2.90
CA ALA A 346 -23.99 -17.09 4.06
C ALA A 346 -24.90 -15.86 3.86
N ALA A 347 -26.19 -16.03 4.13
CA ALA A 347 -27.22 -15.00 4.04
C ALA A 347 -27.18 -14.05 5.26
N VAL A 348 -27.48 -12.77 5.05
CA VAL A 348 -27.83 -11.81 6.12
C VAL A 348 -28.98 -10.91 5.60
N PRO A 349 -30.00 -10.59 6.43
CA PRO A 349 -31.27 -10.02 5.98
C PRO A 349 -31.35 -8.49 6.03
N ASP A 350 -32.50 -8.05 5.53
CA ASP A 350 -32.98 -6.73 5.15
C ASP A 350 -33.09 -5.69 6.28
N ALA A 351 -32.90 -4.41 5.97
CA ALA A 351 -33.34 -3.29 6.81
C ALA A 351 -33.50 -2.01 5.97
N THR A 352 -34.76 -1.60 5.86
CA THR A 352 -35.30 -0.39 5.24
C THR A 352 -35.09 0.86 6.09
N ALA A 353 -34.75 2.00 5.49
CA ALA A 353 -35.23 3.33 5.90
C ALA A 353 -34.92 4.39 4.83
N ARG A 354 -35.94 5.19 4.50
CA ARG A 354 -35.93 6.29 3.53
C ARG A 354 -35.39 7.57 4.16
N ALA A 355 -34.68 8.38 3.38
CA ALA A 355 -34.61 9.83 3.60
C ALA A 355 -34.36 10.55 2.26
N ASN A 356 -35.17 11.58 2.01
CA ASN A 356 -35.09 12.51 0.88
C ASN A 356 -33.73 13.21 0.85
N VAL A 357 -33.28 13.64 -0.34
CA VAL A 357 -32.80 15.00 -0.65
C VAL A 357 -32.25 15.05 -2.10
N THR A 358 -32.41 16.24 -2.67
CA THR A 358 -32.33 16.82 -4.02
C THR A 358 -31.17 16.49 -4.99
N SER A 359 -31.53 16.53 -6.28
CA SER A 359 -30.73 16.32 -7.52
C SER A 359 -29.58 17.32 -7.78
N PRO A 360 -28.46 16.91 -8.43
CA PRO A 360 -27.48 17.81 -9.05
C PRO A 360 -27.56 17.84 -10.60
N PRO A 361 -26.96 18.86 -11.26
CA PRO A 361 -27.26 19.26 -12.65
C PRO A 361 -26.46 18.51 -13.72
N ALA A 362 -26.99 18.55 -14.95
CA ALA A 362 -26.46 17.91 -16.16
C ALA A 362 -25.35 18.73 -16.83
N VAL A 363 -24.28 18.07 -17.28
CA VAL A 363 -23.29 18.64 -18.22
C VAL A 363 -23.05 17.62 -19.33
N ALA A 364 -23.26 18.06 -20.58
CA ALA A 364 -23.06 17.32 -21.81
C ALA A 364 -21.75 17.74 -22.47
N GLY A 365 -21.03 16.78 -23.06
CA GLY A 365 -19.87 17.02 -23.91
C GLY A 365 -19.21 15.69 -24.30
N SER A 366 -19.42 15.25 -25.53
CA SER A 366 -18.83 14.02 -26.10
C SER A 366 -17.57 14.37 -26.88
N LEU A 367 -16.48 13.63 -26.65
CA LEU A 367 -15.26 13.64 -27.47
C LEU A 367 -15.30 12.43 -28.40
N GLU A 368 -15.48 12.67 -29.70
CA GLU A 368 -15.24 11.68 -30.76
C GLU A 368 -13.97 12.05 -31.52
N ALA A 369 -13.00 11.14 -31.55
CA ALA A 369 -11.96 11.09 -32.58
C ALA A 369 -11.59 9.62 -32.84
N ALA A 370 -11.50 9.27 -34.12
CA ALA A 370 -11.55 7.91 -34.65
C ALA A 370 -10.27 7.06 -34.47
N VAL A 371 -10.44 5.76 -34.23
CA VAL A 371 -9.41 4.70 -34.37
C VAL A 371 -10.06 3.48 -35.05
N PRO A 372 -9.41 2.77 -36.01
CA PRO A 372 -10.06 1.74 -36.80
C PRO A 372 -10.27 0.44 -36.04
N ALA A 373 -11.40 -0.21 -36.31
CA ALA A 373 -11.89 -1.41 -35.64
C ALA A 373 -11.09 -2.68 -36.03
N GLY A 374 -10.20 -3.11 -35.13
CA GLY A 374 -9.80 -4.52 -35.00
C GLY A 374 -10.54 -5.15 -33.82
N GLN A 375 -11.33 -6.19 -34.06
CA GLN A 375 -12.07 -6.89 -33.00
C GLN A 375 -11.09 -7.55 -32.01
N ALA A 376 -10.90 -6.90 -30.86
CA ALA A 376 -10.22 -7.48 -29.71
C ALA A 376 -11.09 -8.60 -29.09
N PRO A 377 -10.47 -9.66 -28.51
CA PRO A 377 -11.21 -10.74 -27.86
C PRO A 377 -12.09 -10.22 -26.72
N GLU A 378 -13.27 -10.83 -26.54
CA GLU A 378 -14.21 -10.40 -25.50
C GLU A 378 -13.58 -10.53 -24.10
N PRO A 379 -13.57 -9.44 -23.30
CA PRO A 379 -12.96 -9.44 -21.98
C PRO A 379 -13.72 -10.33 -21.00
N ALA A 380 -12.99 -10.95 -20.07
CA ALA A 380 -13.56 -11.90 -19.12
C ALA A 380 -14.59 -11.23 -18.18
N ALA A 381 -15.57 -12.00 -17.69
CA ALA A 381 -16.64 -11.48 -16.85
C ALA A 381 -16.10 -10.72 -15.61
N GLY A 382 -16.38 -9.41 -15.53
CA GLY A 382 -15.93 -8.53 -14.44
C GLY A 382 -14.64 -7.76 -14.72
N GLU A 383 -14.01 -7.93 -15.88
CA GLU A 383 -12.97 -7.01 -16.37
C GLU A 383 -13.55 -5.67 -16.80
N PRO A 384 -12.81 -4.55 -16.65
CA PRO A 384 -13.20 -3.26 -17.19
C PRO A 384 -13.57 -3.39 -18.68
N GLY A 385 -14.74 -2.88 -19.05
CA GLY A 385 -15.27 -2.97 -20.41
C GLY A 385 -16.07 -4.24 -20.76
N ALA A 386 -16.11 -5.25 -19.87
CA ALA A 386 -16.93 -6.44 -20.11
C ALA A 386 -18.45 -6.14 -20.07
N PRO A 387 -19.24 -6.72 -20.99
CA PRO A 387 -20.69 -6.48 -21.05
C PRO A 387 -21.40 -7.07 -19.83
N VAL A 388 -22.41 -6.33 -19.33
CA VAL A 388 -23.20 -6.70 -18.16
C VAL A 388 -24.68 -6.64 -18.52
N ARG A 389 -25.41 -7.71 -18.20
CA ARG A 389 -26.86 -7.78 -18.42
C ARG A 389 -27.62 -7.09 -17.29
N VAL A 390 -28.58 -6.25 -17.64
CA VAL A 390 -29.43 -5.48 -16.73
C VAL A 390 -30.89 -5.71 -17.10
N ARG A 391 -31.75 -5.85 -16.09
CA ARG A 391 -33.20 -5.95 -16.32
C ARG A 391 -33.77 -4.54 -16.48
N CYS A 392 -34.34 -4.21 -17.63
CA CYS A 392 -34.95 -2.91 -17.91
C CYS A 392 -36.36 -3.10 -18.47
N ARG A 393 -37.38 -2.50 -17.85
CA ARG A 393 -38.81 -2.59 -18.27
C ARG A 393 -39.33 -4.01 -18.55
N GLY A 394 -38.77 -5.04 -17.91
CA GLY A 394 -39.18 -6.43 -18.18
C GLY A 394 -38.47 -7.07 -19.38
N GLU A 395 -37.40 -6.47 -19.89
CA GLU A 395 -36.48 -7.03 -20.90
C GLU A 395 -35.03 -7.06 -20.39
N TRP A 396 -34.18 -7.87 -21.02
CA TRP A 396 -32.75 -7.99 -20.67
C TRP A 396 -31.94 -7.15 -21.63
N HIS A 397 -31.34 -6.09 -21.11
CA HIS A 397 -30.48 -5.17 -21.86
C HIS A 397 -29.01 -5.42 -21.51
N VAL A 398 -28.10 -4.91 -22.33
CA VAL A 398 -26.66 -4.96 -22.13
C VAL A 398 -26.12 -3.55 -21.91
N VAL A 399 -25.26 -3.43 -20.90
CA VAL A 399 -24.49 -2.21 -20.63
C VAL A 399 -23.01 -2.56 -20.57
N SER A 400 -22.15 -1.67 -21.04
CA SER A 400 -20.70 -1.84 -20.94
C SER A 400 -19.99 -0.49 -20.96
N VAL A 401 -18.83 -0.40 -20.31
CA VAL A 401 -17.93 0.75 -20.48
C VAL A 401 -17.20 0.62 -21.81
N ARG A 402 -17.48 1.51 -22.75
CA ARG A 402 -16.81 1.60 -24.05
C ARG A 402 -16.69 3.05 -24.47
N ASP A 403 -15.61 3.36 -25.18
CA ASP A 403 -15.32 4.71 -25.66
C ASP A 403 -15.34 5.73 -24.50
N GLY A 404 -14.79 5.32 -23.36
CA GLY A 404 -14.65 6.15 -22.17
C GLY A 404 -15.96 6.44 -21.43
N ALA A 405 -17.06 5.74 -21.72
CA ALA A 405 -18.32 5.96 -21.03
C ALA A 405 -19.10 4.65 -20.81
N LEU A 406 -19.90 4.59 -19.74
CA LEU A 406 -20.90 3.53 -19.60
C LEU A 406 -22.02 3.68 -20.65
N ARG A 407 -21.99 2.81 -21.68
CA ARG A 407 -22.96 2.77 -22.77
C ARG A 407 -24.14 1.87 -22.43
N LEU A 408 -25.34 2.32 -22.79
CA LEU A 408 -26.57 1.55 -22.75
C LEU A 408 -26.91 1.17 -24.20
N HIS A 409 -26.62 -0.07 -24.60
CA HIS A 409 -26.64 -0.46 -26.03
C HIS A 409 -28.05 -0.54 -26.61
N ASP A 410 -29.04 -0.77 -25.76
CA ASP A 410 -30.44 -0.95 -26.15
C ASP A 410 -31.27 0.34 -26.05
N HIS A 411 -30.63 1.51 -25.98
CA HIS A 411 -31.29 2.81 -25.85
C HIS A 411 -30.66 3.86 -26.77
N ASP A 412 -31.50 4.66 -27.43
CA ASP A 412 -31.05 5.79 -28.24
C ASP A 412 -30.88 7.09 -27.42
N ALA A 413 -30.37 8.13 -28.06
CA ALA A 413 -30.11 9.41 -27.41
C ALA A 413 -31.40 10.15 -26.97
N ASP A 414 -32.53 9.94 -27.66
CA ASP A 414 -33.80 10.57 -27.34
C ASP A 414 -34.44 9.94 -26.11
N GLU A 415 -34.40 8.61 -25.99
CA GLU A 415 -34.80 7.88 -24.80
C GLU A 415 -33.94 8.26 -23.59
N LEU A 416 -32.63 8.41 -23.78
CA LEU A 416 -31.72 8.90 -22.75
C LEU A 416 -32.08 10.29 -22.27
N ARG A 417 -32.33 11.24 -23.18
CA ARG A 417 -32.74 12.60 -22.82
C ARG A 417 -34.08 12.60 -22.08
N ARG A 418 -35.07 11.88 -22.59
CA ARG A 418 -36.41 11.78 -21.98
C ARG A 418 -36.33 11.25 -20.55
N GLU A 419 -35.61 10.15 -20.34
CA GLU A 419 -35.47 9.55 -19.01
C GLU A 419 -34.69 10.45 -18.05
N GLN A 420 -33.65 11.15 -18.54
CA GLN A 420 -32.96 12.17 -17.75
C GLN A 420 -33.91 13.31 -17.33
N THR A 421 -34.77 13.80 -18.23
CA THR A 421 -35.78 14.81 -17.90
C THR A 421 -36.77 14.31 -16.86
N LEU A 422 -37.29 13.08 -17.01
CA LEU A 422 -38.21 12.48 -16.04
C LEU A 422 -37.57 12.34 -14.66
N ARG A 423 -36.28 11.97 -14.61
CA ARG A 423 -35.48 11.90 -13.39
C ARG A 423 -35.34 13.25 -12.69
N VAL A 424 -35.03 14.31 -13.44
CA VAL A 424 -34.95 15.67 -12.90
C VAL A 424 -36.28 16.10 -12.28
N LEU A 425 -37.40 15.66 -12.87
CA LEU A 425 -38.76 15.91 -12.37
C LEU A 425 -39.20 14.96 -11.23
N GLY A 426 -38.30 14.13 -10.70
CA GLY A 426 -38.57 13.24 -9.56
C GLY A 426 -39.10 11.85 -9.92
N GLY A 427 -39.08 11.47 -11.20
CA GLY A 427 -39.44 10.13 -11.66
C GLY A 427 -38.44 9.06 -11.18
N PRO A 428 -38.90 7.85 -10.80
CA PRO A 428 -38.01 6.78 -10.38
C PRO A 428 -37.20 6.26 -11.57
N GLY A 429 -35.87 6.31 -11.49
CA GLY A 429 -35.03 5.63 -12.48
C GLY A 429 -35.09 4.11 -12.28
N ALA A 430 -35.34 3.36 -13.35
CA ALA A 430 -35.35 1.90 -13.34
C ALA A 430 -34.46 1.32 -14.45
N GLY A 431 -33.99 0.08 -14.24
CA GLY A 431 -33.19 -0.65 -15.23
C GLY A 431 -31.89 0.07 -15.63
N CYS A 432 -31.62 0.15 -16.94
CA CYS A 432 -30.37 0.67 -17.47
C CYS A 432 -30.06 2.12 -17.05
N PHE A 433 -31.07 2.98 -16.97
CA PHE A 433 -30.91 4.37 -16.53
C PHE A 433 -30.51 4.46 -15.06
N ALA A 434 -31.11 3.64 -14.18
CA ALA A 434 -30.71 3.56 -12.78
C ALA A 434 -29.26 3.11 -12.64
N VAL A 435 -28.83 2.13 -13.44
CA VAL A 435 -27.44 1.66 -13.46
C VAL A 435 -26.49 2.78 -13.90
N ARG A 436 -26.82 3.51 -14.97
CA ARG A 436 -26.04 4.66 -15.44
C ARG A 436 -25.92 5.74 -14.37
N ASP A 437 -27.02 6.10 -13.72
CA ASP A 437 -27.01 7.14 -12.71
C ASP A 437 -26.20 6.71 -11.47
N THR A 438 -26.35 5.45 -11.02
CA THR A 438 -25.52 4.93 -9.93
C THR A 438 -24.04 4.88 -10.31
N TRP A 439 -23.70 4.64 -11.58
CA TRP A 439 -22.33 4.67 -12.06
C TRP A 439 -21.71 6.08 -12.00
N LEU A 440 -22.48 7.09 -12.39
CA LEU A 440 -22.03 8.50 -12.45
C LEU A 440 -22.14 9.25 -11.12
N THR A 441 -22.98 8.80 -10.20
CA THR A 441 -23.20 9.48 -8.89
C THR A 441 -22.62 8.69 -7.73
N GLY A 442 -22.41 7.38 -7.89
CA GLY A 442 -22.11 6.47 -6.80
C GLY A 442 -23.34 6.08 -5.96
N VAL A 443 -24.52 6.65 -6.20
CA VAL A 443 -25.72 6.48 -5.37
C VAL A 443 -26.66 5.41 -5.96
N GLY A 444 -26.97 4.39 -5.16
CA GLY A 444 -27.83 3.26 -5.55
C GLY A 444 -27.08 1.94 -5.64
N ARG A 445 -27.70 0.95 -6.30
CA ARG A 445 -27.15 -0.42 -6.41
C ARG A 445 -26.74 -0.70 -7.86
N LEU A 446 -25.51 -1.16 -8.04
CA LEU A 446 -25.03 -1.69 -9.32
C LEU A 446 -25.11 -3.22 -9.33
N PRO A 447 -25.25 -3.84 -10.51
CA PRO A 447 -24.96 -5.26 -10.70
C PRO A 447 -23.57 -5.61 -10.14
N LYS A 448 -23.40 -6.85 -9.64
CA LYS A 448 -22.15 -7.32 -9.03
C LYS A 448 -20.94 -7.15 -9.97
N ALA A 449 -21.13 -7.40 -11.27
CA ALA A 449 -20.08 -7.25 -12.27
C ALA A 449 -19.61 -5.79 -12.43
N LEU A 450 -20.53 -4.82 -12.54
CA LEU A 450 -20.17 -3.39 -12.59
C LEU A 450 -19.57 -2.90 -11.27
N THR A 451 -20.06 -3.40 -10.13
CA THR A 451 -19.44 -3.12 -8.82
C THR A 451 -17.98 -3.60 -8.79
N ALA A 452 -17.70 -4.79 -9.33
CA ALA A 452 -16.36 -5.32 -9.43
C ALA A 452 -15.48 -4.50 -10.38
N GLN A 453 -15.98 -4.11 -11.56
CA GLN A 453 -15.26 -3.25 -12.50
C GLN A 453 -14.88 -1.91 -11.85
N ARG A 454 -15.84 -1.25 -11.19
CA ARG A 454 -15.60 0.01 -10.47
C ARG A 454 -14.58 -0.14 -9.35
N ARG A 455 -14.68 -1.22 -8.57
CA ARG A 455 -13.74 -1.55 -7.52
C ARG A 455 -12.33 -1.75 -8.08
N ARG A 456 -12.17 -2.43 -9.23
CA ARG A 456 -10.87 -2.65 -9.87
C ARG A 456 -10.21 -1.34 -10.29
N VAL A 457 -10.95 -0.39 -10.85
CA VAL A 457 -10.39 0.94 -11.18
C VAL A 457 -9.92 1.64 -9.91
N ARG A 458 -10.73 1.63 -8.85
CA ARG A 458 -10.34 2.20 -7.55
C ARG A 458 -9.11 1.51 -6.96
N GLU A 459 -9.02 0.18 -7.09
CA GLU A 459 -7.86 -0.59 -6.63
C GLU A 459 -6.60 -0.19 -7.39
N ARG A 460 -6.62 -0.16 -8.73
CA ARG A 460 -5.50 0.35 -9.54
C ARG A 460 -5.04 1.74 -9.10
N MET A 461 -6.00 2.65 -8.87
CA MET A 461 -5.70 3.98 -8.35
C MET A 461 -4.98 3.88 -7.01
N LEU A 462 -5.57 3.21 -6.01
CA LEU A 462 -5.00 3.02 -4.67
C LEU A 462 -3.64 2.31 -4.68
N ASP A 463 -3.39 1.48 -5.68
CA ASP A 463 -2.17 0.71 -5.86
C ASP A 463 -1.07 1.54 -6.54
N GLY A 464 -1.41 2.72 -7.09
CA GLY A 464 -0.50 3.59 -7.82
C GLY A 464 -0.24 3.15 -9.26
N ASP A 465 -1.05 2.22 -9.79
CA ASP A 465 -0.96 1.71 -11.17
C ASP A 465 -1.42 2.78 -12.17
N THR A 466 -0.54 3.76 -12.39
CA THR A 466 -0.78 4.87 -13.30
C THR A 466 -0.81 4.36 -14.73
N ASP A 467 0.12 3.51 -15.13
CA ASP A 467 0.19 3.03 -16.51
C ASP A 467 -1.02 2.18 -16.91
N GLY A 468 -1.46 1.26 -16.04
CA GLY A 468 -2.66 0.46 -16.28
C GLY A 468 -3.95 1.29 -16.25
N LEU A 469 -4.02 2.36 -15.45
CA LEU A 469 -5.12 3.31 -15.50
C LEU A 469 -5.13 4.07 -16.84
N LEU A 470 -3.99 4.63 -17.25
CA LEU A 470 -3.86 5.45 -18.45
C LEU A 470 -4.10 4.62 -19.72
N ASP A 471 -3.60 3.38 -19.77
CA ASP A 471 -3.96 2.41 -20.82
C ASP A 471 -5.47 2.16 -20.85
N GLY A 472 -6.08 1.95 -19.69
CA GLY A 472 -7.52 1.74 -19.57
C GLY A 472 -8.35 2.92 -20.05
N LEU A 473 -7.92 4.15 -19.76
CA LEU A 473 -8.54 5.38 -20.24
C LEU A 473 -8.36 5.53 -21.76
N ALA A 474 -7.14 5.31 -22.27
CA ALA A 474 -6.83 5.40 -23.70
C ALA A 474 -7.61 4.38 -24.53
N ARG A 475 -7.81 3.16 -24.00
CA ARG A 475 -8.61 2.10 -24.63
C ARG A 475 -10.11 2.27 -24.43
N GLY A 476 -10.55 3.29 -23.68
CA GLY A 476 -11.96 3.56 -23.41
C GLY A 476 -12.66 2.51 -22.55
N VAL A 477 -11.91 1.66 -21.84
CA VAL A 477 -12.44 0.63 -20.92
C VAL A 477 -12.56 1.13 -19.47
N VAL A 478 -12.04 2.33 -19.20
CA VAL A 478 -12.24 3.09 -17.97
C VAL A 478 -13.04 4.36 -18.31
N ASP A 479 -14.11 4.61 -17.55
CA ASP A 479 -14.95 5.79 -17.68
C ASP A 479 -14.45 6.86 -16.69
N PRO A 480 -13.93 8.02 -17.13
CA PRO A 480 -13.38 9.01 -16.22
C PRO A 480 -14.46 9.80 -15.45
N LEU A 481 -15.73 9.69 -15.84
CA LEU A 481 -16.89 10.24 -15.10
C LEU A 481 -17.38 9.30 -14.00
N MET A 482 -16.84 8.07 -13.91
CA MET A 482 -17.29 7.11 -12.92
C MET A 482 -17.10 7.63 -11.50
N ARG A 483 -18.07 7.31 -10.64
CA ARG A 483 -17.99 7.59 -9.21
C ARG A 483 -18.15 6.34 -8.39
N ASP A 484 -17.27 6.20 -7.41
CA ASP A 484 -17.28 5.07 -6.49
C ASP A 484 -18.46 5.11 -5.50
N GLY A 485 -18.52 4.13 -4.59
CA GLY A 485 -19.57 4.08 -3.58
C GLY A 485 -19.57 5.26 -2.59
N GLY A 486 -18.48 6.04 -2.48
CA GLY A 486 -18.39 7.26 -1.68
C GLY A 486 -18.68 8.54 -2.49
N GLY A 487 -18.93 8.43 -3.79
CA GLY A 487 -19.07 9.56 -4.70
C GLY A 487 -17.74 10.15 -5.20
N TRP A 488 -16.62 9.45 -4.95
CA TRP A 488 -15.29 9.90 -5.36
C TRP A 488 -15.11 9.70 -6.87
N SER A 489 -14.67 10.76 -7.54
CA SER A 489 -14.23 10.75 -8.94
C SER A 489 -12.75 10.40 -9.06
N LEU A 490 -12.23 10.22 -10.28
CA LEU A 490 -10.79 10.02 -10.50
C LEU A 490 -9.94 11.18 -9.95
N ARG A 491 -10.41 12.43 -9.99
CA ARG A 491 -9.70 13.58 -9.38
C ARG A 491 -9.56 13.47 -7.86
N HIS A 492 -10.57 12.99 -7.15
CA HIS A 492 -10.46 12.74 -5.70
C HIS A 492 -9.37 11.72 -5.39
N MET A 493 -9.20 10.77 -6.31
CA MET A 493 -8.28 9.64 -6.21
C MET A 493 -6.90 9.96 -6.80
N ALA A 494 -6.72 11.14 -7.42
CA ALA A 494 -5.50 11.50 -8.14
C ALA A 494 -4.25 11.52 -7.26
N MET A 495 -4.40 11.71 -5.94
CA MET A 495 -3.30 11.60 -4.99
C MET A 495 -2.63 10.23 -4.97
N TRP A 496 -3.30 9.18 -5.44
CA TRP A 496 -2.75 7.82 -5.40
C TRP A 496 -1.87 7.47 -6.59
N VAL A 497 -1.94 8.23 -7.67
CA VAL A 497 -1.22 7.98 -8.92
C VAL A 497 -0.35 9.15 -9.31
N ASP A 498 0.37 9.02 -10.42
CA ASP A 498 1.03 10.15 -11.06
C ASP A 498 -0.02 11.13 -11.59
N HIS A 499 -0.41 12.06 -10.72
CA HIS A 499 -1.35 13.13 -10.99
C HIS A 499 -0.86 14.08 -12.09
N ALA A 500 0.45 14.21 -12.30
CA ALA A 500 1.00 15.04 -13.37
C ALA A 500 0.68 14.46 -14.76
N ARG A 501 0.48 13.14 -14.86
CA ARG A 501 0.02 12.48 -16.09
C ARG A 501 -1.50 12.36 -16.16
N LEU A 502 -2.18 12.12 -15.03
CA LEU A 502 -3.63 11.94 -15.00
C LEU A 502 -4.41 13.25 -15.18
N LEU A 503 -4.09 14.30 -14.40
CA LEU A 503 -4.91 15.51 -14.37
C LEU A 503 -5.03 16.20 -15.75
N PRO A 504 -3.96 16.33 -16.56
CA PRO A 504 -4.08 16.91 -17.90
C PRO A 504 -5.06 16.15 -18.81
N LEU A 505 -5.18 14.83 -18.66
CA LEU A 505 -6.16 14.06 -19.43
C LEU A 505 -7.59 14.33 -18.97
N LEU A 506 -7.79 14.49 -17.66
CA LEU A 506 -9.11 14.84 -17.11
C LEU A 506 -9.50 16.28 -17.49
N ASP A 507 -8.54 17.20 -17.54
CA ASP A 507 -8.71 18.58 -17.99
C ASP A 507 -9.02 18.65 -19.49
N ALA A 508 -8.28 17.92 -20.33
CA ALA A 508 -8.53 17.81 -21.76
C ALA A 508 -9.90 17.20 -22.08
N ALA A 509 -10.41 16.32 -21.20
CA ALA A 509 -11.76 15.77 -21.28
C ALA A 509 -12.85 16.75 -20.78
N GLY A 510 -12.49 17.96 -20.34
CA GLY A 510 -13.43 18.97 -19.85
C GLY A 510 -14.12 18.60 -18.54
N LEU A 511 -13.51 17.71 -17.75
CA LEU A 511 -14.15 17.21 -16.52
C LEU A 511 -14.08 18.25 -15.41
N PRO A 512 -15.17 18.49 -14.67
CA PRO A 512 -15.21 19.46 -13.59
C PRO A 512 -14.12 19.21 -12.55
N VAL A 513 -13.57 20.29 -12.01
CA VAL A 513 -12.51 20.25 -11.00
C VAL A 513 -13.12 20.09 -9.61
N ASP A 514 -14.09 20.93 -9.26
CA ASP A 514 -14.79 20.90 -7.96
C ASP A 514 -15.98 19.94 -7.96
N VAL A 515 -15.69 18.67 -8.20
CA VAL A 515 -16.68 17.61 -8.09
C VAL A 515 -16.90 17.30 -6.61
N PRO A 516 -18.11 17.49 -6.03
CA PRO A 516 -18.32 17.16 -4.62
C PRO A 516 -18.58 15.66 -4.46
N ASP A 517 -18.00 15.03 -3.44
CA ASP A 517 -18.40 13.70 -3.00
C ASP A 517 -19.72 13.72 -2.18
N ARG A 518 -20.09 12.59 -1.57
CA ARG A 518 -21.34 12.45 -0.83
C ARG A 518 -21.52 13.39 0.37
N ILE A 519 -20.45 13.96 0.90
CA ILE A 519 -20.50 14.91 2.01
C ILE A 519 -20.00 16.30 1.59
N GLY A 520 -19.96 16.57 0.28
CA GLY A 520 -19.55 17.85 -0.27
C GLY A 520 -18.05 18.08 -0.29
N ARG A 521 -17.21 17.06 -0.10
CA ARG A 521 -15.76 17.23 -0.21
C ARG A 521 -15.37 17.33 -1.68
N THR A 522 -14.61 18.36 -2.04
CA THR A 522 -13.98 18.48 -3.37
C THR A 522 -12.67 17.69 -3.44
N PRO A 523 -12.11 17.42 -4.64
CA PRO A 523 -10.79 16.81 -4.76
C PRO A 523 -9.70 17.58 -4.01
N LEU A 524 -9.74 18.92 -4.05
CA LEU A 524 -8.80 19.77 -3.32
C LEU A 524 -8.95 19.59 -1.80
N TYR A 525 -10.18 19.55 -1.28
CA TYR A 525 -10.42 19.29 0.14
C TYR A 525 -9.78 17.95 0.56
N VAL A 526 -10.05 16.88 -0.20
CA VAL A 526 -9.54 15.54 0.09
C VAL A 526 -8.00 15.53 0.03
N ALA A 527 -7.39 16.20 -0.95
CA ALA A 527 -5.93 16.34 -1.06
C ALA A 527 -5.32 17.06 0.16
N VAL A 528 -5.89 18.18 0.60
CA VAL A 528 -5.39 18.92 1.75
C VAL A 528 -5.56 18.11 3.05
N MET A 529 -6.76 17.58 3.31
CA MET A 529 -7.09 16.86 4.54
C MET A 529 -6.25 15.59 4.73
N ASN A 530 -6.00 14.84 3.66
CA ASN A 530 -5.25 13.59 3.72
C ASN A 530 -3.73 13.76 3.56
N GLY A 531 -3.24 15.00 3.59
CA GLY A 531 -1.82 15.30 3.50
C GLY A 531 -1.21 14.99 2.12
N GLY A 532 -1.95 15.28 1.05
CA GLY A 532 -1.51 15.12 -0.33
C GLY A 532 -0.26 15.93 -0.68
N ASP A 533 0.38 15.55 -1.78
CA ASP A 533 1.58 16.21 -2.31
C ASP A 533 1.31 17.71 -2.59
N PRO A 534 2.18 18.64 -2.14
CA PRO A 534 2.13 20.04 -2.56
C PRO A 534 2.00 20.24 -4.08
N ALA A 535 2.62 19.39 -4.90
CA ALA A 535 2.53 19.44 -6.36
C ALA A 535 1.10 19.17 -6.85
N LEU A 536 0.43 18.16 -6.29
CA LEU A 536 -0.97 17.86 -6.58
C LEU A 536 -1.88 19.02 -6.19
N ILE A 537 -1.66 19.58 -5.00
CA ILE A 537 -2.47 20.70 -4.50
C ILE A 537 -2.32 21.91 -5.41
N ARG A 538 -1.10 22.21 -5.88
CA ARG A 538 -0.86 23.24 -6.89
C ARG A 538 -1.57 22.92 -8.20
N ALA A 539 -1.41 21.72 -8.74
CA ALA A 539 -2.05 21.33 -9.99
C ALA A 539 -3.59 21.44 -9.94
N LEU A 540 -4.22 21.09 -8.81
CA LEU A 540 -5.66 21.28 -8.63
C LEU A 540 -6.06 22.77 -8.58
N LEU A 541 -5.27 23.61 -7.91
CA LEU A 541 -5.51 25.07 -7.88
C LEU A 541 -5.30 25.73 -9.24
N ASP A 542 -4.25 25.33 -9.97
CA ASP A 542 -3.96 25.78 -11.33
C ASP A 542 -5.08 25.39 -12.30
N ALA A 543 -5.73 24.24 -12.07
CA ALA A 543 -6.93 23.82 -12.78
C ALA A 543 -8.19 24.58 -12.37
N GLY A 544 -8.13 25.46 -11.37
CA GLY A 544 -9.24 26.31 -10.91
C GLY A 544 -10.07 25.72 -9.77
N ALA A 545 -9.52 24.81 -8.95
CA ALA A 545 -10.22 24.30 -7.77
C ALA A 545 -10.49 25.39 -6.74
N ASP A 546 -11.72 25.46 -6.25
CA ASP A 546 -12.14 26.41 -5.21
C ASP A 546 -11.56 26.02 -3.83
N LEU A 547 -10.66 26.88 -3.33
CA LEU A 547 -10.00 26.76 -2.03
C LEU A 547 -10.98 26.96 -0.85
N HIS A 548 -12.14 27.54 -1.11
CA HIS A 548 -13.18 27.91 -0.14
C HIS A 548 -14.42 27.03 -0.21
N ALA A 549 -14.51 26.09 -1.15
CA ALA A 549 -15.63 25.17 -1.27
C ALA A 549 -15.91 24.44 0.06
N GLU A 550 -17.14 24.59 0.56
CA GLU A 550 -17.54 24.05 1.85
C GLU A 550 -18.21 22.68 1.72
N THR A 551 -17.79 21.77 2.60
CA THR A 551 -18.50 20.51 2.84
C THR A 551 -19.84 20.76 3.53
N VAL A 552 -20.68 19.72 3.64
CA VAL A 552 -21.95 19.79 4.40
C VAL A 552 -21.75 20.12 5.90
N HIS A 553 -20.51 20.05 6.39
CA HIS A 553 -20.14 20.38 7.76
C HIS A 553 -19.50 21.78 7.89
N GLY A 554 -19.47 22.59 6.83
CA GLY A 554 -18.88 23.93 6.83
C GLY A 554 -17.35 23.94 6.89
N ALA A 555 -16.70 22.80 6.60
CA ALA A 555 -15.25 22.72 6.48
C ALA A 555 -14.83 22.94 5.01
N SER A 556 -13.81 23.77 4.79
CA SER A 556 -13.23 24.05 3.47
C SER A 556 -11.74 23.65 3.42
N PRO A 557 -11.14 23.44 2.23
CA PRO A 557 -9.72 23.13 2.12
C PRO A 557 -8.84 24.19 2.80
N SER A 558 -9.21 25.47 2.65
CA SER A 558 -8.56 26.58 3.36
C SER A 558 -8.57 26.39 4.88
N ARG A 559 -9.73 26.10 5.47
CA ARG A 559 -9.85 25.93 6.92
C ARG A 559 -9.04 24.73 7.41
N VAL A 560 -9.14 23.60 6.71
CA VAL A 560 -8.36 22.39 7.03
C VAL A 560 -6.86 22.66 6.96
N ALA A 561 -6.37 23.37 5.94
CA ALA A 561 -4.96 23.74 5.83
C ALA A 561 -4.48 24.63 7.00
N HIS A 562 -5.37 25.45 7.57
CA HIS A 562 -5.04 26.29 8.72
C HIS A 562 -5.03 25.50 10.04
N ASP A 563 -6.06 24.68 10.26
CA ASP A 563 -6.22 23.89 11.49
C ASP A 563 -5.12 22.80 11.60
N HIS A 564 -4.65 22.27 10.47
CA HIS A 564 -3.45 21.43 10.38
C HIS A 564 -2.15 22.26 10.42
N ALA A 565 -1.92 22.98 11.52
CA ALA A 565 -0.80 23.92 11.75
C ALA A 565 0.64 23.32 11.73
N ARG A 566 0.87 22.20 11.02
CA ARG A 566 2.15 21.46 10.96
C ARG A 566 2.59 21.11 9.53
N ARG A 567 2.10 21.83 8.51
CA ARG A 567 2.49 21.63 7.10
C ARG A 567 3.09 22.90 6.49
N ASP A 568 4.36 23.14 6.80
CA ASP A 568 5.14 24.26 6.25
C ASP A 568 5.23 24.22 4.71
N ASP A 569 5.16 23.02 4.15
CA ASP A 569 5.13 22.77 2.71
C ASP A 569 3.84 23.26 2.00
N LEU A 570 2.81 23.64 2.74
CA LEU A 570 1.60 24.32 2.23
C LEU A 570 1.63 25.85 2.41
N ALA A 571 2.78 26.43 2.77
CA ALA A 571 2.97 27.88 2.91
C ALA A 571 2.50 28.69 1.69
N PHE A 572 2.60 28.12 0.49
CA PHE A 572 2.18 28.75 -0.77
C PHE A 572 0.67 29.03 -0.84
N LEU A 573 -0.17 28.32 -0.07
CA LEU A 573 -1.61 28.59 -0.01
C LEU A 573 -1.92 30.01 0.51
N ARG A 574 -1.01 30.63 1.26
CA ARG A 574 -1.16 32.05 1.68
C ARG A 574 -1.18 33.02 0.50
N HIS A 575 -0.44 32.72 -0.56
CA HIS A 575 -0.43 33.54 -1.77
C HIS A 575 -1.76 33.40 -2.53
N TRP A 576 -2.23 32.16 -2.69
CA TRP A 576 -3.52 31.86 -3.32
C TRP A 576 -4.70 32.50 -2.60
N ARG A 577 -4.75 32.46 -1.26
CA ARG A 577 -5.77 33.18 -0.48
C ARG A 577 -5.82 34.68 -0.76
N ARG A 578 -4.65 35.31 -0.94
CA ARG A 578 -4.57 36.76 -1.22
C ARG A 578 -5.00 37.07 -2.65
N ALA A 579 -4.61 36.24 -3.61
CA ALA A 579 -5.01 36.38 -5.01
C ALA A 579 -6.54 36.22 -5.15
N ASP A 580 -7.12 35.22 -4.49
CA ASP A 580 -8.55 34.95 -4.51
C ASP A 580 -9.38 36.07 -3.83
N GLN A 581 -8.92 36.56 -2.67
CA GLN A 581 -9.52 37.73 -2.01
C GLN A 581 -9.40 39.02 -2.83
N ALA A 582 -8.34 39.16 -3.63
CA ALA A 582 -8.18 40.29 -4.54
C ALA A 582 -9.10 40.18 -5.76
N ALA A 583 -9.33 38.96 -6.27
CA ALA A 583 -10.27 38.68 -7.36
C ALA A 583 -11.75 38.82 -6.94
N ALA A 584 -12.06 38.59 -5.65
CA ALA A 584 -13.41 38.71 -5.09
C ALA A 584 -13.80 40.14 -4.65
N ARG A 585 -12.90 41.13 -4.79
CA ARG A 585 -13.23 42.55 -4.58
C ARG A 585 -13.81 43.14 -5.87
N PRO A 586 -15.01 43.74 -5.83
CA PRO A 586 -15.69 44.26 -7.02
C PRO A 586 -14.95 45.42 -7.68
#